data_AF-A0A969GE93-F1
#
_entry.id   AF-A0A969GE93-F1
#
_cell.length_a   1.000
_cell.length_b   1.000
_cell.length_c   1.000
_cell.angle_alpha   90.00
_cell.angle_beta   90.00
_cell.angle_gamma   90.00
#
_symmetry.space_group_name_H-M   'P 1'
#
loop_
_entity.id
_entity.type
_entity.pdbx_description
1 polymer ?
#
loop_
_entity_poly.entity_id
_entity_poly.type
_entity_poly.pdbx_seq_one_letter_code
_entity_poly.pdbx_strand_id
1 'polypeptide(L)'
;MLAKTHGQPAVPTTLGKEIAVYIARLIKCRDEIANHTFEAKLTGAVGNFNALQVAYPNIDWITFSKDFIQSLRLEPNITTTQILPYDNWIRYFDSIKLANSLLIGYAQDIWRYVSDGILKQKVIEGEVGSSTMPQKVNPIDFENAEGNLGVANALLTHYGQKLSVSRLQRDLSDSTVRRTFGVAFGHTLLAWNNITKGMTRIDADEEKIKSDLDEHWEVISEGAQTILRSAGKSDAYESLKSQTRGSRMSSSSYQAWVEALDVEEKIRQRLMSLSPEKYIGLAIKLTDEVISNQVDR
;
A
#
# COMPACT_ATOMS: atom_id res chain seq x y z
N MET A 1 12.14 -1.08 -15.52
CA MET A 1 10.71 -1.35 -15.79
C MET A 1 10.07 -0.10 -16.35
N LEU A 2 9.32 -0.23 -17.44
CA LEU A 2 8.53 0.88 -17.98
C LEU A 2 7.41 1.24 -16.99
N ALA A 3 7.37 2.49 -16.50
CA ALA A 3 6.25 2.90 -15.65
C ALA A 3 4.99 3.12 -16.49
N LYS A 4 3.83 3.09 -15.82
CA LYS A 4 2.55 3.41 -16.45
C LYS A 4 1.82 4.50 -15.68
N THR A 5 1.49 5.59 -16.37
CA THR A 5 0.61 6.66 -15.84
C THR A 5 -0.61 6.75 -16.73
N HIS A 6 -1.81 6.72 -16.15
CA HIS A 6 -3.07 6.59 -16.91
C HIS A 6 -3.09 5.34 -17.82
N GLY A 7 -2.36 4.29 -17.43
CA GLY A 7 -2.19 3.06 -18.22
C GLY A 7 -1.29 3.20 -19.44
N GLN A 8 -0.66 4.37 -19.67
CA GLN A 8 0.22 4.63 -20.80
C GLN A 8 1.70 4.55 -20.41
N PRO A 9 2.60 4.14 -21.32
CA PRO A 9 4.05 4.22 -21.14
C PRO A 9 4.50 5.57 -20.57
N ALA A 10 5.31 5.53 -19.53
CA ALA A 10 5.84 6.70 -18.84
C ALA A 10 7.33 6.50 -18.48
N VAL A 11 7.93 7.51 -17.86
CA VAL A 11 9.34 7.49 -17.46
C VAL A 11 9.69 6.20 -16.67
N PRO A 12 10.83 5.56 -16.94
CA PRO A 12 11.18 4.28 -16.33
C PRO A 12 11.31 4.34 -14.81
N THR A 13 11.09 3.18 -14.20
CA THR A 13 11.25 2.91 -12.77
C THR A 13 11.90 1.53 -12.56
N THR A 14 12.01 1.08 -11.31
CA THR A 14 12.37 -0.31 -10.99
C THR A 14 11.20 -1.02 -10.30
N LEU A 15 11.06 -2.32 -10.55
CA LEU A 15 10.04 -3.14 -9.87
C LEU A 15 10.22 -3.08 -8.35
N GLY A 16 11.46 -3.15 -7.87
CA GLY A 16 11.80 -3.02 -6.46
C GLY A 16 11.30 -1.71 -5.84
N LYS A 17 11.47 -0.57 -6.54
CA LYS A 17 10.96 0.72 -6.07
C LYS A 17 9.43 0.73 -5.96
N GLU A 18 8.71 0.16 -6.94
CA GLU A 18 7.25 0.14 -6.88
C GLU A 18 6.72 -0.74 -5.73
N ILE A 19 7.42 -1.84 -5.41
CA ILE A 19 7.14 -2.63 -4.20
C ILE A 19 7.48 -1.83 -2.93
N ALA A 20 8.62 -1.12 -2.91
CA ALA A 20 9.04 -0.31 -1.78
C ALA A 20 8.05 0.80 -1.42
N VAL A 21 7.32 1.35 -2.40
CA VAL A 21 6.23 2.32 -2.16
C VAL A 21 5.15 1.72 -1.25
N TYR A 22 4.76 0.46 -1.46
CA TYR A 22 3.80 -0.22 -0.60
C TYR A 22 4.39 -0.54 0.77
N ILE A 23 5.62 -1.05 0.82
CA ILE A 23 6.33 -1.35 2.08
C ILE A 23 6.38 -0.11 2.97
N ALA A 24 6.84 1.03 2.44
CA ALA A 24 6.98 2.28 3.19
C ALA A 24 5.65 2.78 3.79
N ARG A 25 4.52 2.51 3.11
CA ARG A 25 3.17 2.86 3.60
C ARG A 25 2.69 1.85 4.65
N LEU A 26 2.87 0.56 4.40
CA LEU A 26 2.43 -0.52 5.28
C LEU A 26 3.18 -0.54 6.61
N ILE A 27 4.46 -0.16 6.65
CA ILE A 27 5.24 -0.03 7.89
C ILE A 27 4.57 0.94 8.86
N LYS A 28 4.10 2.08 8.37
CA LYS A 28 3.41 3.07 9.20
C LYS A 28 2.12 2.49 9.78
N CYS A 29 1.31 1.84 8.95
CA CYS A 29 0.09 1.18 9.41
C CYS A 29 0.39 0.06 10.42
N ARG A 30 1.43 -0.76 10.19
CA ARG A 30 1.88 -1.78 11.12
C ARG A 30 2.23 -1.17 12.47
N ASP A 31 3.03 -0.10 12.47
CA ASP A 31 3.46 0.57 13.69
C ASP A 31 2.26 1.18 14.45
N GLU A 32 1.30 1.77 13.75
CA GLU A 32 0.05 2.26 14.34
C GLU A 32 -0.77 1.13 14.98
N ILE A 33 -0.95 0.02 14.26
CA ILE A 33 -1.71 -1.15 14.74
C ILE A 33 -1.01 -1.79 15.94
N ALA A 34 0.31 -1.99 15.87
CA ALA A 34 1.10 -2.66 16.90
C ALA A 34 1.23 -1.83 18.17
N ASN A 35 1.33 -0.50 18.05
CA ASN A 35 1.42 0.42 19.18
C ASN A 35 0.06 0.89 19.70
N HIS A 36 -1.05 0.42 19.12
CA HIS A 36 -2.39 0.79 19.58
C HIS A 36 -2.61 0.32 21.02
N THR A 37 -2.83 1.28 21.92
CA THR A 37 -3.13 0.99 23.33
C THR A 37 -4.64 0.95 23.52
N PHE A 38 -5.14 -0.22 23.95
CA PHE A 38 -6.57 -0.39 24.21
C PHE A 38 -6.97 0.24 25.53
N GLU A 39 -8.07 0.98 25.49
CA GLU A 39 -8.70 1.54 26.68
C GLU A 39 -9.62 0.53 27.37
N ALA A 40 -9.77 0.67 28.68
CA ALA A 40 -10.78 -0.03 29.47
C ALA A 40 -11.38 0.88 30.55
N LYS A 41 -12.49 0.43 31.14
CA LYS A 41 -13.19 1.18 32.19
C LYS A 41 -13.67 0.27 33.31
N LEU A 42 -13.67 0.81 34.53
CA LEU A 42 -14.32 0.22 35.70
C LEU A 42 -14.94 1.35 36.52
N THR A 43 -16.14 1.78 36.14
CA THR A 43 -16.79 3.01 36.67
C THR A 43 -18.23 2.76 37.15
N GLY A 44 -18.64 1.49 37.23
CA GLY A 44 -19.97 1.09 37.68
C GLY A 44 -21.08 1.23 36.64
N ALA A 45 -22.33 1.32 37.12
CA ALA A 45 -23.55 1.16 36.31
C ALA A 45 -23.78 2.26 35.26
N VAL A 46 -23.38 3.50 35.55
CA VAL A 46 -23.55 4.64 34.63
C VAL A 46 -22.34 5.58 34.62
N GLY A 47 -21.18 5.13 35.13
CA GLY A 47 -19.94 5.90 35.11
C GLY A 47 -19.52 6.57 36.42
N ASN A 48 -20.32 6.49 37.48
CA ASN A 48 -20.15 7.32 38.68
C ASN A 48 -19.82 6.56 39.96
N PHE A 49 -19.44 5.27 39.88
CA PHE A 49 -19.07 4.46 41.05
C PHE A 49 -20.15 4.33 42.15
N ASN A 50 -21.42 4.65 41.87
CA ASN A 50 -22.45 4.85 42.92
C ASN A 50 -22.53 3.71 43.93
N ALA A 51 -22.62 2.46 43.46
CA ALA A 51 -22.73 1.29 44.33
C ALA A 51 -21.46 1.07 45.17
N LEU A 52 -20.29 1.33 44.57
CA LEU A 52 -18.99 1.17 45.23
C LEU A 52 -18.80 2.23 46.32
N GLN A 53 -19.13 3.49 46.01
CA GLN A 53 -19.06 4.62 46.95
C GLN A 53 -20.01 4.44 48.15
N VAL A 54 -21.21 3.88 47.93
CA VAL A 54 -22.16 3.60 49.03
C VAL A 54 -21.65 2.47 49.92
N ALA A 55 -21.12 1.39 49.33
CA ALA A 55 -20.65 0.24 50.09
C ALA A 55 -19.36 0.54 50.87
N TYR A 56 -18.43 1.30 50.27
CA TYR A 56 -17.17 1.67 50.90
C TYR A 56 -16.84 3.14 50.59
N PRO A 57 -17.31 4.10 51.42
CA PRO A 57 -17.17 5.53 51.14
C PRO A 57 -15.75 6.07 51.34
N ASN A 58 -14.89 5.32 52.04
CA ASN A 58 -13.53 5.73 52.37
C ASN A 58 -12.48 5.25 51.35
N ILE A 59 -12.88 4.48 50.32
CA ILE A 59 -11.98 4.03 49.26
C ILE A 59 -11.95 5.07 48.14
N ASP A 60 -10.75 5.45 47.69
CA ASP A 60 -10.59 6.21 46.45
C ASP A 60 -10.82 5.29 45.25
N TRP A 61 -12.07 5.23 44.82
CA TRP A 61 -12.49 4.37 43.70
C TRP A 61 -11.94 4.80 42.34
N ILE A 62 -11.57 6.07 42.17
CA ILE A 62 -10.96 6.54 40.92
C ILE A 62 -9.55 5.97 40.81
N THR A 63 -8.75 6.10 41.87
CA THR A 63 -7.39 5.55 41.92
C THR A 63 -7.43 4.02 41.82
N PHE A 64 -8.30 3.36 42.59
CA PHE A 64 -8.49 1.89 42.49
C PHE A 64 -8.80 1.44 41.05
N SER A 65 -9.70 2.13 40.35
CA SER A 65 -10.09 1.80 38.97
C SER A 65 -8.92 1.92 38.00
N LYS A 66 -8.15 3.02 38.10
CA LYS A 66 -6.95 3.24 37.27
C LYS A 66 -5.92 2.16 37.51
N ASP A 67 -5.57 1.91 38.78
CA ASP A 67 -4.57 0.92 39.16
C ASP A 67 -4.97 -0.49 38.69
N PHE A 68 -6.25 -0.85 38.86
CA PHE A 68 -6.77 -2.12 38.38
C PHE A 68 -6.65 -2.26 36.85
N ILE A 69 -7.07 -1.25 36.09
CA ILE A 69 -7.01 -1.27 34.63
C ILE A 69 -5.55 -1.32 34.13
N GLN A 70 -4.66 -0.54 34.74
CA GLN A 70 -3.24 -0.54 34.43
C GLN A 70 -2.57 -1.88 34.77
N SER A 71 -3.01 -2.57 35.82
CA SER A 71 -2.54 -3.93 36.13
C SER A 71 -2.85 -4.94 35.03
N LEU A 72 -3.86 -4.66 34.18
CA LEU A 72 -4.21 -5.43 32.99
C LEU A 72 -3.48 -4.96 31.72
N ARG A 73 -2.56 -3.98 31.84
CA ARG A 73 -1.84 -3.34 30.72
C ARG A 73 -2.76 -2.65 29.72
N LEU A 74 -3.84 -2.05 30.21
CA LEU A 74 -4.79 -1.27 29.43
C LEU A 74 -4.76 0.18 29.90
N GLU A 75 -5.19 1.10 29.04
CA GLU A 75 -5.27 2.52 29.38
C GLU A 75 -6.60 2.81 30.11
N PRO A 76 -6.58 3.45 31.30
CA PRO A 76 -7.81 3.76 32.02
C PRO A 76 -8.61 4.89 31.36
N ASN A 77 -9.88 4.62 31.05
CA ASN A 77 -10.87 5.63 30.72
C ASN A 77 -11.93 5.69 31.84
N ILE A 78 -11.78 6.69 32.72
CA ILE A 78 -12.60 6.85 33.93
C ILE A 78 -13.87 7.69 33.70
N THR A 79 -14.00 8.35 32.55
CA THR A 79 -15.13 9.23 32.25
C THR A 79 -15.98 8.60 31.17
N THR A 80 -16.88 7.72 31.59
CA THR A 80 -17.71 6.92 30.68
C THR A 80 -19.17 6.99 31.07
N THR A 81 -20.05 6.50 30.21
CA THR A 81 -21.41 6.13 30.61
C THR A 81 -21.39 4.68 31.14
N GLN A 82 -22.44 3.88 30.89
CA GLN A 82 -22.35 2.47 31.23
C GLN A 82 -21.34 1.71 30.37
N ILE A 83 -21.15 2.14 29.11
CA ILE A 83 -20.19 1.52 28.18
C ILE A 83 -18.91 2.34 28.12
N LEU A 84 -17.79 1.69 27.79
CA LEU A 84 -16.64 2.40 27.24
C LEU A 84 -17.05 2.93 25.85
N PRO A 85 -16.88 4.23 25.55
CA PRO A 85 -17.07 4.74 24.19
C PRO A 85 -16.17 3.99 23.20
N TYR A 86 -16.65 3.78 21.97
CA TYR A 86 -15.92 2.97 20.99
C TYR A 86 -14.82 3.72 20.25
N ASP A 87 -14.55 4.98 20.58
CA ASP A 87 -13.59 5.83 19.86
C ASP A 87 -12.20 5.16 19.72
N ASN A 88 -11.71 4.53 20.80
CA ASN A 88 -10.45 3.79 20.80
C ASN A 88 -10.49 2.60 19.81
N TRP A 89 -11.57 1.83 19.79
CA TRP A 89 -11.78 0.73 18.83
C TRP A 89 -11.92 1.21 17.39
N ILE A 90 -12.61 2.33 17.17
CA ILE A 90 -12.84 2.89 15.83
C ILE A 90 -11.51 3.33 15.22
N ARG A 91 -10.63 4.00 16.00
CA ARG A 91 -9.27 4.33 15.55
C ARG A 91 -8.49 3.08 15.14
N TYR A 92 -8.57 2.01 15.92
CA TYR A 92 -7.95 0.73 15.59
C TYR A 92 -8.50 0.12 14.29
N PHE A 93 -9.83 0.12 14.11
CA PHE A 93 -10.48 -0.35 12.88
C PHE A 93 -10.07 0.47 11.67
N ASP A 94 -9.93 1.78 11.81
CA ASP A 94 -9.52 2.67 10.73
C ASP A 94 -8.07 2.42 10.30
N SER A 95 -7.14 2.16 11.24
CA SER A 95 -5.76 1.77 10.90
C SER A 95 -5.71 0.44 10.13
N ILE A 96 -6.50 -0.57 10.53
CA ILE A 96 -6.60 -1.83 9.78
C ILE A 96 -7.23 -1.61 8.41
N LYS A 97 -8.30 -0.82 8.32
CA LYS A 97 -8.99 -0.51 7.06
C LYS A 97 -8.06 0.18 6.08
N LEU A 98 -7.20 1.09 6.57
CA LEU A 98 -6.17 1.72 5.76
C LEU A 98 -5.18 0.69 5.23
N ALA A 99 -4.60 -0.16 6.09
CA ALA A 99 -3.69 -1.23 5.68
C ALA A 99 -4.33 -2.15 4.63
N ASN A 100 -5.59 -2.53 4.82
CA ASN A 100 -6.35 -3.33 3.86
C ASN A 100 -6.52 -2.62 2.52
N SER A 101 -6.81 -1.32 2.52
CA SER A 101 -6.93 -0.52 1.28
C SER A 101 -5.60 -0.43 0.52
N LEU A 102 -4.49 -0.33 1.25
CA LEU A 102 -3.14 -0.40 0.65
C LEU A 102 -2.90 -1.75 -0.01
N LEU A 103 -3.29 -2.83 0.65
CA LEU A 103 -3.13 -4.19 0.15
C LEU A 103 -4.06 -4.53 -1.01
N ILE A 104 -5.24 -3.91 -1.09
CA ILE A 104 -6.10 -3.97 -2.29
C ILE A 104 -5.35 -3.36 -3.48
N GLY A 105 -4.79 -2.15 -3.32
CA GLY A 105 -3.99 -1.52 -4.38
C GLY A 105 -2.81 -2.41 -4.80
N TYR A 106 -2.11 -3.00 -3.82
CA TYR A 106 -1.02 -3.94 -4.08
C TYR A 106 -1.49 -5.16 -4.87
N ALA A 107 -2.59 -5.80 -4.46
CA ALA A 107 -3.14 -6.96 -5.15
C ALA A 107 -3.52 -6.64 -6.61
N GLN A 108 -4.13 -5.46 -6.85
CA GLN A 108 -4.50 -4.99 -8.18
C GLN A 108 -3.27 -4.70 -9.05
N ASP A 109 -2.24 -4.05 -8.50
CA ASP A 109 -1.00 -3.80 -9.22
C ASP A 109 -0.25 -5.10 -9.56
N ILE A 110 -0.15 -6.04 -8.62
CA ILE A 110 0.47 -7.34 -8.87
C ILE A 110 -0.32 -8.14 -9.91
N TRP A 111 -1.65 -8.15 -9.82
CA TRP A 111 -2.51 -8.75 -10.83
C TRP A 111 -2.21 -8.16 -12.21
N ARG A 112 -2.05 -6.83 -12.28
CA ARG A 112 -1.74 -6.15 -13.53
C ARG A 112 -0.36 -6.48 -14.06
N TYR A 113 0.67 -6.51 -13.20
CA TYR A 113 2.01 -6.92 -13.59
C TYR A 113 2.06 -8.36 -14.09
N VAL A 114 1.28 -9.27 -13.49
CA VAL A 114 1.11 -10.64 -14.02
C VAL A 114 0.41 -10.62 -15.38
N SER A 115 -0.66 -9.85 -15.53
CA SER A 115 -1.39 -9.73 -16.80
C SER A 115 -0.56 -9.12 -17.93
N ASP A 116 0.33 -8.18 -17.62
CA ASP A 116 1.22 -7.53 -18.58
C ASP A 116 2.50 -8.37 -18.85
N GLY A 117 2.70 -9.49 -18.13
CA GLY A 117 3.85 -10.37 -18.25
C GLY A 117 5.12 -9.87 -17.54
N ILE A 118 5.04 -8.77 -16.78
CA ILE A 118 6.15 -8.24 -15.96
C ILE A 118 6.51 -9.19 -14.83
N LEU A 119 5.49 -9.87 -14.28
CA LEU A 119 5.65 -10.93 -13.29
C LEU A 119 5.21 -12.26 -13.87
N LYS A 120 6.08 -13.26 -13.80
CA LYS A 120 5.74 -14.66 -14.10
C LYS A 120 5.32 -15.38 -12.82
N GLN A 121 4.45 -16.36 -12.97
CA GLN A 121 4.04 -17.21 -11.86
C GLN A 121 4.83 -18.53 -11.88
N LYS A 122 5.35 -18.92 -10.72
CA LYS A 122 6.04 -20.19 -10.52
C LYS A 122 5.02 -21.32 -10.60
N VAL A 123 5.31 -22.32 -11.44
CA VAL A 123 4.51 -23.54 -11.53
C VAL A 123 4.88 -24.46 -10.38
N ILE A 124 3.90 -24.83 -9.56
CA ILE A 124 4.05 -25.86 -8.53
C ILE A 124 3.59 -27.18 -9.12
N GLU A 125 4.44 -28.21 -9.05
CA GLU A 125 4.14 -29.53 -9.59
C GLU A 125 2.87 -30.10 -8.92
N GLY A 126 1.92 -30.56 -9.74
CA GLY A 126 0.64 -31.12 -9.28
C GLY A 126 -0.51 -30.12 -9.08
N GLU A 127 -0.28 -28.81 -9.26
CA GLU A 127 -1.34 -27.80 -9.15
C GLU A 127 -2.16 -27.69 -10.44
N VAL A 128 -3.48 -27.83 -10.34
CA VAL A 128 -4.40 -27.66 -11.47
C VAL A 128 -4.78 -26.18 -11.58
N GLY A 129 -4.16 -25.46 -12.53
CA GLY A 129 -4.43 -24.03 -12.73
C GLY A 129 -5.79 -23.72 -13.38
N SER A 130 -6.27 -24.58 -14.29
CA SER A 130 -7.63 -24.53 -14.84
C SER A 130 -8.06 -25.92 -15.30
N SER A 131 -9.32 -26.28 -15.04
CA SER A 131 -9.89 -27.59 -15.41
C SER A 131 -10.00 -27.81 -16.92
N THR A 132 -9.94 -26.75 -17.73
CA THR A 132 -10.06 -26.83 -19.20
C THR A 132 -8.87 -26.21 -19.95
N MET A 133 -7.98 -25.51 -19.26
CA MET A 133 -6.80 -24.84 -19.85
C MET A 133 -5.53 -25.18 -19.06
N PRO A 134 -4.88 -26.32 -19.36
CA PRO A 134 -3.78 -26.86 -18.54
C PRO A 134 -2.55 -25.94 -18.48
N GLN A 135 -2.37 -25.02 -19.44
CA GLN A 135 -1.29 -24.04 -19.46
C GLN A 135 -1.52 -22.81 -18.57
N LYS A 136 -2.74 -22.61 -18.03
CA LYS A 136 -3.12 -21.35 -17.36
C LYS A 136 -2.73 -21.34 -15.89
N VAL A 137 -1.84 -20.45 -15.51
CA VAL A 137 -1.53 -20.13 -14.11
C VAL A 137 -2.21 -18.80 -13.76
N ASN A 138 -3.07 -18.77 -12.74
CA ASN A 138 -3.88 -17.60 -12.38
C ASN A 138 -3.38 -16.96 -11.08
N PRO A 139 -3.36 -15.62 -10.96
CA PRO A 139 -2.97 -14.91 -9.74
C PRO A 139 -4.06 -14.98 -8.64
N ILE A 140 -4.62 -16.17 -8.41
CA ILE A 140 -5.82 -16.40 -7.58
C ILE A 140 -5.62 -15.99 -6.12
N ASP A 141 -4.40 -16.09 -5.60
CA ASP A 141 -4.11 -15.68 -4.24
C ASP A 141 -4.32 -14.16 -4.08
N PHE A 142 -3.94 -13.35 -5.07
CA PHE A 142 -4.15 -11.89 -5.06
C PHE A 142 -5.63 -11.53 -5.29
N GLU A 143 -6.32 -12.20 -6.21
CA GLU A 143 -7.76 -11.98 -6.47
C GLU A 143 -8.60 -12.34 -5.23
N ASN A 144 -8.26 -13.43 -4.54
CA ASN A 144 -8.93 -13.83 -3.30
C ASN A 144 -8.69 -12.82 -2.18
N ALA A 145 -7.45 -12.32 -2.06
CA ALA A 145 -7.13 -11.28 -1.09
C ALA A 145 -7.92 -9.99 -1.35
N GLU A 146 -7.94 -9.49 -2.59
CA GLU A 146 -8.70 -8.30 -2.98
C GLU A 146 -10.18 -8.40 -2.54
N GLY A 147 -10.85 -9.50 -2.88
CA GLY A 147 -12.25 -9.71 -2.52
C GLY A 147 -12.49 -9.73 -1.01
N ASN A 148 -11.63 -10.43 -0.26
CA ASN A 148 -11.75 -10.52 1.20
C ASN A 148 -11.46 -9.18 1.91
N LEU A 149 -10.49 -8.40 1.42
CA LEU A 149 -10.19 -7.07 1.96
C LEU A 149 -11.37 -6.12 1.75
N GLY A 150 -12.07 -6.22 0.61
CA GLY A 150 -13.31 -5.47 0.36
C GLY A 150 -14.40 -5.77 1.39
N VAL A 151 -14.65 -7.06 1.67
CA VAL A 151 -15.63 -7.49 2.69
C VAL A 151 -15.21 -7.03 4.08
N ALA A 152 -13.94 -7.21 4.46
CA ALA A 152 -13.41 -6.76 5.74
C ALA A 152 -13.63 -5.24 5.93
N ASN A 153 -13.27 -4.44 4.92
CA ASN A 153 -13.39 -2.99 5.00
C ASN A 153 -14.84 -2.50 5.05
N ALA A 154 -15.78 -3.21 4.40
CA ALA A 154 -17.21 -2.91 4.52
C ALA A 154 -17.70 -3.07 5.96
N LEU A 155 -17.29 -4.17 6.63
CA LEU A 155 -17.62 -4.42 8.03
C LEU A 155 -16.96 -3.40 8.97
N LEU A 156 -15.66 -3.13 8.80
CA LEU A 156 -14.94 -2.13 9.62
C LEU A 156 -15.55 -0.73 9.47
N THR A 157 -15.96 -0.36 8.27
CA THR A 157 -16.66 0.91 8.01
C THR A 157 -18.01 0.96 8.74
N HIS A 158 -18.78 -0.12 8.68
CA HIS A 158 -20.02 -0.23 9.43
C HIS A 158 -19.80 -0.07 10.93
N TYR A 159 -18.74 -0.68 11.50
CA TYR A 159 -18.42 -0.55 12.92
C TYR A 159 -18.15 0.89 13.33
N GLY A 160 -17.35 1.63 12.55
CA GLY A 160 -17.10 3.05 12.77
C GLY A 160 -18.37 3.89 12.81
N GLN A 161 -19.27 3.67 11.86
CA GLN A 161 -20.53 4.39 11.76
C GLN A 161 -21.52 4.01 12.86
N LYS A 162 -21.61 2.72 13.20
CA LYS A 162 -22.63 2.21 14.13
C LYS A 162 -22.24 2.39 15.59
N LEU A 163 -20.96 2.23 15.94
CA LEU A 163 -20.51 2.17 17.34
C LEU A 163 -20.18 3.52 17.94
N SER A 164 -20.01 4.55 17.12
CA SER A 164 -19.87 5.95 17.55
C SER A 164 -21.17 6.53 18.14
N VAL A 165 -22.30 5.82 17.99
CA VAL A 165 -23.61 6.28 18.45
C VAL A 165 -24.24 5.28 19.43
N SER A 166 -24.58 5.78 20.62
CA SER A 166 -25.41 5.08 21.60
C SER A 166 -26.37 6.08 22.25
N ARG A 167 -27.65 5.73 22.38
CA ARG A 167 -28.65 6.63 22.96
C ARG A 167 -28.44 6.79 24.47
N LEU A 168 -28.39 8.03 24.94
CA LEU A 168 -28.25 8.39 26.37
C LEU A 168 -27.05 7.67 27.02
N GLN A 169 -27.19 7.12 28.23
CA GLN A 169 -26.12 6.42 28.94
C GLN A 169 -25.78 5.05 28.33
N ARG A 170 -26.66 4.51 27.48
CA ARG A 170 -26.43 3.46 26.47
C ARG A 170 -27.76 2.92 25.95
N ASP A 171 -27.75 2.43 24.72
CA ASP A 171 -28.62 1.35 24.26
C ASP A 171 -27.81 0.07 24.01
N LEU A 172 -28.48 -1.06 23.78
CA LEU A 172 -27.84 -2.38 23.70
C LEU A 172 -27.54 -2.86 22.27
N SER A 173 -27.77 -2.01 21.25
CA SER A 173 -27.54 -2.38 19.84
C SER A 173 -26.07 -2.66 19.52
N ASP A 174 -25.14 -2.11 20.29
CA ASP A 174 -23.70 -2.35 20.20
C ASP A 174 -23.31 -3.79 20.59
N SER A 175 -24.07 -4.42 21.48
CA SER A 175 -23.80 -5.77 21.98
C SER A 175 -23.73 -6.79 20.84
N THR A 176 -24.76 -6.87 20.00
CA THR A 176 -24.75 -7.84 18.89
C THR A 176 -23.66 -7.51 17.87
N VAL A 177 -23.40 -6.22 17.59
CA VAL A 177 -22.40 -5.82 16.59
C VAL A 177 -20.98 -6.18 17.01
N ARG A 178 -20.60 -6.01 18.27
CA ARG A 178 -19.27 -6.42 18.78
C ARG A 178 -18.94 -7.89 18.53
N ARG A 179 -19.95 -8.77 18.54
CA ARG A 179 -19.76 -10.21 18.30
C ARG A 179 -19.34 -10.52 16.86
N THR A 180 -19.43 -9.54 15.97
CA THR A 180 -19.04 -9.67 14.57
C THR A 180 -17.60 -9.22 14.29
N PHE A 181 -16.88 -8.62 15.25
CA PHE A 181 -15.50 -8.14 15.01
C PHE A 181 -14.57 -9.21 14.46
N GLY A 182 -14.70 -10.45 14.98
CA GLY A 182 -13.94 -11.59 14.48
C GLY A 182 -14.21 -11.92 13.01
N VAL A 183 -15.37 -11.57 12.46
CA VAL A 183 -15.70 -11.77 11.03
C VAL A 183 -14.85 -10.83 10.17
N ALA A 184 -14.80 -9.54 10.51
CA ALA A 184 -13.98 -8.57 9.78
C ALA A 184 -12.49 -8.91 9.86
N PHE A 185 -12.01 -9.30 11.04
CA PHE A 185 -10.63 -9.74 11.23
C PHE A 185 -10.33 -11.07 10.54
N GLY A 186 -11.27 -12.00 10.48
CA GLY A 186 -11.13 -13.26 9.75
C GLY A 186 -10.90 -13.04 8.25
N HIS A 187 -11.71 -12.18 7.62
CA HIS A 187 -11.51 -11.80 6.22
C HIS A 187 -10.16 -11.08 6.01
N THR A 188 -9.78 -10.18 6.92
CA THR A 188 -8.49 -9.49 6.89
C THR A 188 -7.32 -10.48 6.93
N LEU A 189 -7.33 -11.39 7.92
CA LEU A 189 -6.27 -12.38 8.09
C LEU A 189 -6.17 -13.34 6.90
N LEU A 190 -7.31 -13.82 6.40
CA LEU A 190 -7.35 -14.68 5.21
C LEU A 190 -6.70 -13.98 4.01
N ALA A 191 -7.04 -12.72 3.77
CA ALA A 191 -6.45 -11.96 2.69
C ALA A 191 -4.94 -11.74 2.86
N TRP A 192 -4.47 -11.38 4.05
CA TRP A 192 -3.04 -11.19 4.31
C TRP A 192 -2.24 -12.47 4.11
N ASN A 193 -2.80 -13.62 4.50
CA ASN A 193 -2.21 -14.93 4.25
C ASN A 193 -2.13 -15.23 2.74
N ASN A 194 -3.20 -14.93 1.99
CA ASN A 194 -3.20 -15.12 0.54
C ASN A 194 -2.19 -14.21 -0.17
N ILE A 195 -2.07 -12.93 0.22
CA ILE A 195 -1.02 -12.05 -0.32
C ILE A 195 0.37 -12.64 -0.05
N THR A 196 0.63 -13.08 1.19
CA THR A 196 1.91 -13.69 1.57
C THR A 196 2.21 -14.92 0.71
N LYS A 197 1.24 -15.80 0.53
CA LYS A 197 1.36 -16.98 -0.33
C LYS A 197 1.55 -16.62 -1.81
N GLY A 198 0.81 -15.64 -2.32
CA GLY A 198 0.94 -15.16 -3.70
C GLY A 198 2.34 -14.61 -3.98
N MET A 199 2.91 -13.87 -3.03
CA MET A 199 4.27 -13.32 -3.16
C MET A 199 5.36 -14.39 -3.31
N THR A 200 5.20 -15.58 -2.70
CA THR A 200 6.20 -16.66 -2.88
C THR A 200 6.15 -17.29 -4.27
N ARG A 201 5.06 -17.05 -5.01
CA ARG A 201 4.73 -17.69 -6.29
C ARG A 201 4.94 -16.80 -7.50
N ILE A 202 5.40 -15.57 -7.33
CA ILE A 202 5.71 -14.67 -8.43
C ILE A 202 7.22 -14.47 -8.55
N ASP A 203 7.67 -14.11 -9.75
CA ASP A 203 9.06 -13.77 -10.05
C ASP A 203 9.10 -12.73 -11.18
N ALA A 204 10.15 -11.92 -11.25
CA ALA A 204 10.29 -10.94 -12.32
C ALA A 204 10.60 -11.62 -13.65
N ASP A 205 10.01 -11.10 -14.73
CA ASP A 205 10.41 -11.44 -16.10
C ASP A 205 11.32 -10.33 -16.65
N GLU A 206 12.63 -10.48 -16.40
CA GLU A 206 13.63 -9.50 -16.80
C GLU A 206 13.70 -9.30 -18.32
N GLU A 207 13.50 -10.37 -19.11
CA GLU A 207 13.50 -10.31 -20.57
C GLU A 207 12.32 -9.47 -21.06
N LYS A 208 11.12 -9.72 -20.52
CA LYS A 208 9.93 -8.91 -20.83
C LYS A 208 10.10 -7.45 -20.43
N ILE A 209 10.60 -7.20 -19.21
CA ILE A 209 10.86 -5.84 -18.72
C ILE A 209 11.82 -5.09 -19.65
N LYS A 210 12.88 -5.76 -20.13
CA LYS A 210 13.86 -5.17 -21.04
C LYS A 210 13.26 -4.90 -22.41
N SER A 211 12.53 -5.87 -22.97
CA SER A 211 11.83 -5.71 -24.25
C SER A 211 10.87 -4.53 -24.23
N ASP A 212 10.08 -4.37 -23.17
CA ASP A 212 9.14 -3.26 -23.03
C ASP A 212 9.86 -1.89 -22.97
N LEU A 213 11.02 -1.83 -22.35
CA LEU A 213 11.83 -0.61 -22.33
C LEU A 213 12.41 -0.29 -23.70
N ASP A 214 12.90 -1.30 -24.43
CA ASP A 214 13.51 -1.14 -25.75
C ASP A 214 12.51 -0.71 -26.83
N GLU A 215 11.22 -1.02 -26.66
CA GLU A 215 10.14 -0.59 -27.56
C GLU A 215 9.70 0.87 -27.38
N HIS A 216 10.12 1.54 -26.29
CA HIS A 216 9.54 2.80 -25.83
C HIS A 216 10.60 3.88 -25.59
N TRP A 217 11.41 4.24 -26.59
CA TRP A 217 12.44 5.29 -26.41
C TRP A 217 11.87 6.70 -26.23
N GLU A 218 10.61 6.95 -26.56
CA GLU A 218 9.97 8.24 -26.33
C GLU A 218 9.95 8.65 -24.84
N VAL A 219 10.06 7.69 -23.91
CA VAL A 219 10.00 7.96 -22.46
C VAL A 219 11.25 8.65 -21.91
N ILE A 220 12.37 8.66 -22.64
CA ILE A 220 13.57 9.42 -22.25
C ILE A 220 13.57 10.86 -22.78
N SER A 221 12.53 11.26 -23.52
CA SER A 221 12.41 12.61 -24.10
C SER A 221 12.41 13.71 -23.04
N GLU A 222 11.82 13.47 -21.86
CA GLU A 222 11.87 14.40 -20.72
C GLU A 222 13.31 14.61 -20.22
N GLY A 223 14.09 13.52 -20.10
CA GLY A 223 15.49 13.59 -19.72
C GLY A 223 16.32 14.37 -20.75
N ALA A 224 16.09 14.11 -22.04
CA ALA A 224 16.73 14.83 -23.13
C ALA A 224 16.38 16.33 -23.11
N GLN A 225 15.11 16.67 -22.91
CA GLN A 225 14.65 18.05 -22.75
C GLN A 225 15.39 18.75 -21.62
N THR A 226 15.51 18.08 -20.48
CA THR A 226 16.10 18.66 -19.28
C THR A 226 17.59 18.94 -19.48
N ILE A 227 18.31 18.02 -20.16
CA ILE A 227 19.70 18.24 -20.58
C ILE A 227 19.82 19.48 -21.49
N LEU A 228 18.98 19.58 -22.52
CA LEU A 228 19.00 20.70 -23.46
C LEU A 228 18.66 22.05 -22.81
N ARG A 229 17.65 22.07 -21.93
CA ARG A 229 17.30 23.25 -21.13
C ARG A 229 18.45 23.69 -20.23
N SER A 230 19.15 22.73 -19.60
CA SER A 230 20.32 23.04 -18.76
C SER A 230 21.48 23.66 -19.55
N ALA A 231 21.51 23.49 -20.87
CA ALA A 231 22.48 24.06 -21.78
C ALA A 231 21.98 25.33 -22.51
N GLY A 232 20.82 25.88 -22.14
CA GLY A 232 20.25 27.07 -22.77
C GLY A 232 19.67 26.83 -24.18
N LYS A 233 19.43 25.58 -24.58
CA LYS A 233 18.91 25.18 -25.90
C LYS A 233 17.44 24.74 -25.79
N SER A 234 16.56 25.59 -25.27
CA SER A 234 15.14 25.26 -25.02
C SER A 234 14.37 24.85 -26.29
N ASP A 235 14.70 25.48 -27.41
CA ASP A 235 13.94 25.35 -28.66
C ASP A 235 14.21 24.02 -29.37
N ALA A 236 15.34 23.38 -29.06
CA ALA A 236 15.72 22.08 -29.60
C ALA A 236 14.75 20.97 -29.22
N TYR A 237 14.00 21.11 -28.12
CA TYR A 237 13.01 20.11 -27.68
C TYR A 237 11.73 20.09 -28.52
N GLU A 238 11.29 21.22 -29.07
CA GLU A 238 10.07 21.26 -29.89
C GLU A 238 10.22 20.38 -31.15
N SER A 239 11.46 20.17 -31.61
CA SER A 239 11.79 19.21 -32.68
C SER A 239 11.59 17.74 -32.26
N LEU A 240 11.90 17.38 -31.01
CA LEU A 240 11.69 16.02 -30.51
C LEU A 240 10.21 15.75 -30.26
N LYS A 241 9.52 16.73 -29.68
CA LYS A 241 8.09 16.66 -29.38
C LYS A 241 7.23 16.45 -30.62
N SER A 242 7.60 17.04 -31.76
CA SER A 242 6.90 16.80 -33.02
C SER A 242 7.14 15.39 -33.57
N GLN A 243 8.30 14.80 -33.30
CA GLN A 243 8.67 13.44 -33.74
C GLN A 243 8.11 12.32 -32.85
N THR A 244 7.83 12.60 -31.57
CA THR A 244 7.36 11.61 -30.59
C THR A 244 5.85 11.69 -30.29
N ARG A 245 5.15 12.71 -30.80
CA ARG A 245 3.72 12.88 -30.53
C ARG A 245 2.88 11.84 -31.28
N GLY A 246 2.46 10.80 -30.56
CA GLY A 246 1.59 9.74 -31.11
C GLY A 246 2.34 8.64 -31.86
N SER A 247 3.67 8.64 -31.77
CA SER A 247 4.57 7.68 -32.43
C SER A 247 5.56 7.13 -31.41
N ARG A 248 5.84 5.82 -31.53
CA ARG A 248 6.94 5.19 -30.79
C ARG A 248 8.27 5.61 -31.39
N MET A 249 9.26 5.83 -30.53
CA MET A 249 10.62 6.11 -30.97
C MET A 249 11.48 4.86 -30.82
N SER A 250 12.36 4.62 -31.79
CA SER A 250 13.39 3.58 -31.72
C SER A 250 14.71 4.16 -31.21
N SER A 251 15.61 3.28 -30.76
CA SER A 251 16.98 3.67 -30.42
C SER A 251 17.69 4.40 -31.57
N SER A 252 17.55 3.89 -32.79
CA SER A 252 18.18 4.46 -34.00
C SER A 252 17.63 5.86 -34.34
N SER A 253 16.31 6.06 -34.23
CA SER A 253 15.70 7.38 -34.47
C SER A 253 16.09 8.39 -33.40
N TYR A 254 16.19 7.96 -32.14
CA TYR A 254 16.71 8.81 -31.07
C TYR A 254 18.15 9.24 -31.32
N GLN A 255 19.04 8.29 -31.66
CA GLN A 255 20.45 8.59 -31.94
C GLN A 255 20.61 9.54 -33.12
N ALA A 256 19.88 9.30 -34.22
CA ALA A 256 19.89 10.19 -35.38
C ALA A 256 19.40 11.60 -35.03
N TRP A 257 18.37 11.72 -34.18
CA TRP A 257 17.93 13.01 -33.66
C TRP A 257 19.04 13.71 -32.86
N VAL A 258 19.71 12.99 -31.94
CA VAL A 258 20.82 13.54 -31.15
C VAL A 258 21.99 13.99 -32.04
N GLU A 259 22.32 13.24 -33.10
CA GLU A 259 23.39 13.61 -34.06
C GLU A 259 23.07 14.89 -34.83
N ALA A 260 21.81 15.11 -35.20
CA ALA A 260 21.38 16.29 -35.93
C ALA A 260 21.36 17.59 -35.10
N LEU A 261 21.50 17.51 -33.76
CA LEU A 261 21.48 18.68 -32.89
C LEU A 261 22.76 19.52 -32.99
N ASP A 262 22.60 20.84 -33.07
CA ASP A 262 23.69 21.81 -32.92
C ASP A 262 23.94 22.13 -31.43
N VAL A 263 24.68 21.22 -30.78
CA VAL A 263 25.06 21.28 -29.36
C VAL A 263 26.52 20.92 -29.17
N GLU A 264 27.12 21.41 -28.07
CA GLU A 264 28.47 21.04 -27.66
C GLU A 264 28.62 19.52 -27.49
N GLU A 265 29.82 19.01 -27.77
CA GLU A 265 30.12 17.58 -27.70
C GLU A 265 29.81 16.98 -26.32
N LYS A 266 30.07 17.72 -25.23
CA LYS A 266 29.74 17.30 -23.87
C LYS A 266 28.22 17.10 -23.67
N ILE A 267 27.39 17.94 -24.28
CA ILE A 267 25.93 17.81 -24.22
C ILE A 267 25.46 16.66 -25.09
N ARG A 268 26.03 16.51 -26.30
CA ARG A 268 25.76 15.39 -27.20
C ARG A 268 26.04 14.05 -26.52
N GLN A 269 27.19 13.91 -25.85
CA GLN A 269 27.55 12.70 -25.10
C GLN A 269 26.58 12.40 -23.97
N ARG A 270 26.12 13.42 -23.23
CA ARG A 270 25.09 13.25 -22.19
C ARG A 270 23.78 12.74 -22.77
N LEU A 271 23.33 13.27 -23.91
CA LEU A 271 22.14 12.79 -24.61
C LEU A 271 22.31 11.35 -25.10
N MET A 272 23.44 11.04 -25.75
CA MET A 272 23.76 9.69 -26.22
C MET A 272 23.88 8.65 -25.09
N SER A 273 24.18 9.09 -23.86
CA SER A 273 24.24 8.19 -22.70
C SER A 273 22.86 7.75 -22.17
N LEU A 274 21.79 8.43 -22.58
CA LEU A 274 20.43 8.08 -22.17
C LEU A 274 19.98 6.79 -22.86
N SER A 275 19.33 5.93 -22.07
CA SER A 275 18.54 4.81 -22.56
C SER A 275 17.36 4.58 -21.60
N PRO A 276 16.24 4.01 -22.06
CA PRO A 276 15.12 3.66 -21.17
C PRO A 276 15.57 2.81 -19.98
N GLU A 277 16.49 1.87 -20.17
CA GLU A 277 17.02 1.03 -19.09
C GLU A 277 17.80 1.81 -18.02
N LYS A 278 18.60 2.81 -18.42
CA LYS A 278 19.44 3.60 -17.49
C LYS A 278 18.73 4.81 -16.92
N TYR A 279 17.62 5.24 -17.52
CA TYR A 279 16.85 6.42 -17.09
C TYR A 279 15.89 6.09 -15.92
N ILE A 280 16.44 5.53 -14.85
CA ILE A 280 15.71 5.10 -13.64
C ILE A 280 15.90 6.05 -12.44
N GLY A 281 16.61 7.16 -12.64
CA GLY A 281 16.87 8.16 -11.60
C GLY A 281 17.45 7.57 -10.32
N LEU A 282 16.79 7.84 -9.19
CA LEU A 282 17.21 7.37 -7.85
C LEU A 282 16.43 6.13 -7.38
N ALA A 283 15.73 5.41 -8.27
CA ALA A 283 14.83 4.33 -7.88
C ALA A 283 15.50 3.25 -7.01
N ILE A 284 16.75 2.88 -7.30
CA ILE A 284 17.53 1.91 -6.50
C ILE A 284 17.78 2.48 -5.10
N LYS A 285 18.33 3.69 -4.99
CA LYS A 285 18.64 4.31 -3.69
C LYS A 285 17.40 4.48 -2.81
N LEU A 286 16.26 4.86 -3.40
CA LEU A 286 14.98 4.98 -2.68
C LEU A 286 14.50 3.62 -2.15
N THR A 287 14.73 2.55 -2.91
CA THR A 287 14.42 1.18 -2.49
C THR A 287 15.30 0.78 -1.30
N ASP A 288 16.61 1.02 -1.41
CA ASP A 288 17.57 0.71 -0.36
C ASP A 288 17.28 1.45 0.94
N GLU A 289 16.85 2.72 0.86
CA GLU A 289 16.47 3.52 2.03
C GLU A 289 15.27 2.91 2.76
N VAL A 290 14.27 2.40 2.03
CA VAL A 290 13.11 1.74 2.64
C VAL A 290 13.51 0.41 3.30
N ILE A 291 14.31 -0.41 2.61
CA ILE A 291 14.70 -1.74 3.09
C ILE A 291 15.68 -1.66 4.27
N SER A 292 16.70 -0.81 4.18
CA SER A 292 17.74 -0.70 5.23
C SER A 292 17.14 -0.24 6.56
N ASN A 293 16.19 0.69 6.52
CA ASN A 293 15.44 1.14 7.71
C ASN A 293 14.58 0.03 8.35
N GLN A 294 14.44 -1.14 7.72
CA GLN A 294 13.76 -2.30 8.30
C GLN A 294 14.70 -3.35 8.90
N VAL A 295 15.96 -3.44 8.46
CA VAL A 295 16.90 -4.46 8.96
C VAL A 295 17.33 -4.16 10.41
N ASP A 296 17.22 -2.91 10.84
CA ASP A 296 17.56 -2.45 12.19
C ASP A 296 16.38 -2.51 13.20
N ARG A 297 15.21 -3.07 12.83
CA ARG A 297 14.01 -3.18 13.68
C ARG A 297 13.56 -4.62 13.86
#